data_AF-A0A3M2AFL6-F1
#
_entry.id   AF-A0A3M2AFL6-F1
#
_cell.length_a   1.000
_cell.length_b   1.000
_cell.length_c   1.000
_cell.angle_alpha   90.00
_cell.angle_beta   90.00
_cell.angle_gamma   90.00
#
_symmetry.space_group_name_H-M   'P 1'
#
loop_
_entity.id
_entity.type
_entity.pdbx_description
1 polymer ?
#
loop_
_entity_poly.entity_id
_entity_poly.type
_entity_poly.pdbx_seq_one_letter_code
_entity_poly.pdbx_strand_id
1 'polypeptide(L)' 'MSQRKIRVLIGKPGLDGHDRGAKVVAAALRDRGIEVIYTGLHRTP' A
#
# COMPACT_ATOMS: atom_id res chain seq x y z
N MET A 1 18.58 10.03 -17.60
CA MET A 1 18.15 9.83 -16.21
C MET A 1 17.07 8.74 -16.20
N SER A 2 17.23 7.67 -15.43
CA SER A 2 16.14 6.68 -15.31
C SER A 2 14.98 7.36 -14.59
N GLN A 3 13.80 7.35 -15.19
CA GLN A 3 12.61 7.85 -14.52
C GLN A 3 12.36 6.95 -13.30
N ARG A 4 12.49 7.52 -12.10
CA ARG A 4 12.22 6.80 -10.87
C ARG A 4 10.72 6.53 -10.81
N LYS A 5 10.32 5.26 -10.76
CA LYS A 5 8.92 4.89 -10.54
C LYS A 5 8.46 5.43 -9.19
N ILE A 6 7.24 5.96 -9.15
CA ILE A 6 6.60 6.38 -7.91
C ILE A 6 6.37 5.13 -7.06
N ARG A 7 6.75 5.22 -5.77
CA ARG A 7 6.61 4.13 -4.80
C ARG A 7 5.71 4.59 -3.65
N VAL A 8 4.75 3.75 -3.25
CA VAL A 8 3.79 4.04 -2.18
C VAL A 8 3.82 2.92 -1.14
N LEU A 9 3.99 3.30 0.12
CA LEU A 9 3.79 2.43 1.28
C LEU A 9 2.37 2.61 1.79
N ILE A 10 1.60 1.52 1.85
CA ILE A 10 0.28 1.48 2.47
C ILE A 10 0.41 0.69 3.76
N GLY A 11 0.21 1.39 4.87
CA GLY A 11 0.14 0.81 6.20
C GLY A 11 -1.03 1.39 6.98
N LYS A 12 -1.30 0.78 8.11
CA LYS A 12 -2.36 1.17 9.03
C LYS A 12 -1.92 0.89 10.46
N PRO A 13 -2.51 1.59 11.46
CA PRO A 13 -2.22 1.33 12.86
C PRO A 13 -2.52 -0.13 13.24
N GLY A 14 -1.72 -0.70 14.15
CA GLY A 14 -1.65 -2.14 14.46
C GLY A 14 -2.99 -2.90 14.41
N LEU A 15 -3.84 -2.68 15.42
CA LEU A 15 -5.13 -3.39 15.62
C LEU A 15 -6.25 -2.98 14.66
N ASP A 16 -5.98 -2.08 13.71
CA ASP A 16 -6.97 -1.69 12.72
C ASP A 16 -7.35 -2.88 11.83
N GLY A 17 -8.52 -3.48 12.02
CA GLY A 17 -8.99 -4.60 11.21
C GLY A 17 -9.46 -4.22 9.80
N HIS A 18 -9.53 -2.92 9.46
CA HIS A 18 -10.11 -2.43 8.20
C HIS A 18 -9.18 -2.63 6.99
N ASP A 19 -9.04 -3.88 6.56
CA ASP A 19 -8.13 -4.28 5.48
C ASP A 19 -8.68 -4.03 4.06
N ARG A 20 -10.00 -4.09 3.90
CA ARG A 20 -10.64 -4.08 2.58
C ARG A 20 -10.35 -2.79 1.81
N GLY A 21 -10.48 -1.63 2.46
CA GLY A 21 -10.19 -0.34 1.85
C GLY A 21 -8.74 -0.21 1.41
N ALA A 22 -7.79 -0.62 2.26
CA ALA A 22 -6.37 -0.61 1.95
C ALA A 22 -6.05 -1.47 0.72
N LYS A 23 -6.66 -2.66 0.59
CA LYS A 23 -6.51 -3.54 -0.58
C LYS A 23 -7.06 -2.93 -1.86
N VAL A 24 -8.22 -2.27 -1.80
CA VAL A 24 -8.82 -1.60 -2.97
C VAL A 24 -7.93 -0.47 -3.48
N VAL A 25 -7.42 0.37 -2.57
CA VAL A 25 -6.48 1.45 -2.93
C VAL A 25 -5.18 0.88 -3.49
N ALA A 26 -4.63 -0.17 -2.87
CA ALA A 26 -3.42 -0.81 -3.36
C ALA A 26 -3.56 -1.37 -4.78
N ALA A 27 -4.71 -2.00 -5.08
CA ALA A 27 -5.01 -2.51 -6.40
C ALA A 27 -5.10 -1.38 -7.43
N ALA A 28 -5.88 -0.34 -7.15
CA ALA A 28 -6.06 0.80 -8.06
C ALA A 28 -4.73 1.50 -8.41
N LEU A 29 -3.83 1.64 -7.43
CA LEU A 29 -2.51 2.22 -7.66
C LEU A 29 -1.62 1.30 -8.50
N ARG A 30 -1.65 -0.01 -8.25
CA ARG A 30 -0.89 -1.00 -9.05
C ARG A 30 -1.37 -1.05 -10.50
N ASP A 31 -2.67 -0.97 -10.73
CA ASP A 31 -3.25 -0.94 -12.08
C ASP A 31 -2.80 0.29 -12.89
N ARG A 32 -2.38 1.37 -12.20
CA ARG A 32 -1.78 2.57 -12.80
C ARG A 32 -0.26 2.51 -12.92
N GLY A 33 0.36 1.37 -12.63
CA GLY A 33 1.80 1.16 -12.76
C GLY A 33 2.64 1.71 -11.60
N ILE A 34 2.01 2.05 -10.47
CA ILE A 34 2.69 2.51 -9.25
C ILE A 34 3.25 1.29 -8.50
N GLU A 35 4.46 1.42 -7.98
CA GLU A 35 5.04 0.39 -7.11
C GLU A 35 4.44 0.51 -5.70
N VAL A 36 3.61 -0.46 -5.31
CA VAL A 36 2.88 -0.43 -4.04
C VAL A 36 3.36 -1.52 -3.08
N ILE A 37 3.77 -1.10 -1.89
CA ILE A 37 4.13 -1.96 -0.77
C ILE A 37 2.97 -1.90 0.24
N TYR A 38 2.25 -3.00 0.39
CA TYR A 38 1.21 -3.13 1.42
C TYR A 38 1.77 -3.89 2.62
N THR A 39 1.75 -3.29 3.81
CA THR A 39 2.36 -3.89 5.00
C THR A 39 1.50 -4.96 5.68
N GLY A 40 0.19 -5.02 5.36
CA GLY A 40 -0.72 -6.00 5.92
C GLY A 40 -1.32 -5.60 7.28
N LEU A 41 -1.91 -6.59 7.96
CA LEU A 41 -2.52 -6.43 9.28
C LEU A 41 -1.47 -6.51 10.42
N HIS A 42 -1.79 -5.92 11.57
CA HIS A 42 -1.06 -6.14 12.84
C HIS A 42 0.45 -5.89 12.79
N ARG A 43 0.87 -4.82 12.11
CA ARG A 43 2.29 -4.42 12.06
C ARG A 43 2.65 -3.60 13.31
N THR A 44 3.82 -3.88 13.87
CA THR A 44 4.44 -3.08 14.94
C THR A 44 5.01 -1.78 14.36
N PRO A 45 5.01 -0.68 15.14
CA PRO A 45 5.76 0.53 14.78
C PRO A 45 7.25 0.25 14.55
#